data_AF-A0A3D4T2T1-F1
#
_entry.id   AF-A0A3D4T2T1-F1
#
_cell.length_a   1.000
_cell.length_b   1.000
_cell.length_c   1.000
_cell.angle_alpha   90.00
_cell.angle_beta   90.00
_cell.angle_gamma   90.00
#
_symmetry.space_group_name_H-M   'P 1'
#
loop_
_entity.id
_entity.type
_entity.pdbx_description
1 polymer ?
#
loop_
_entity_poly.entity_id
_entity_poly.type
_entity_poly.pdbx_seq_one_letter_code
_entity_poly.pdbx_strand_id
1 'polypeptide(L)'
;MKQFNDYNETKAITERPKIPAGGYIATIKKAEVKEYSGQNGNYERLEISFDIAEGEYKDFYANNYRAQNDENKKWKGVLRLTVPSDDGTDYDAFAKRKFKTNILAVEDSNSGYHWDWDERKLKGKAVGILLQNREWSFNGMTGWTAQPYGFTSVESIKEGKFKVPKDKPLKNGGSAAPSASPRQANFEEIGDDDLPF
;
A
#
# COMPACT_ATOMS: atom_id res chain seq x y z
N MET A 1 -7.18 21.10 -40.12
CA MET A 1 -7.22 21.03 -38.65
C MET A 1 -6.93 22.43 -38.12
N LYS A 2 -7.67 22.95 -37.14
CA LYS A 2 -7.39 24.27 -36.55
C LYS A 2 -6.46 24.11 -35.35
N GLN A 3 -5.41 24.94 -35.26
CA GLN A 3 -4.54 25.01 -34.10
C GLN A 3 -5.32 25.61 -32.93
N PHE A 4 -5.18 25.04 -31.74
CA PHE A 4 -5.77 25.57 -30.51
C PHE A 4 -4.78 26.51 -29.80
N ASN A 5 -5.31 27.50 -29.09
CA ASN A 5 -4.59 28.73 -28.72
C ASN A 5 -3.43 28.51 -27.73
N ASP A 6 -3.48 27.45 -26.92
CA ASP A 6 -2.53 27.14 -25.86
C ASP A 6 -1.62 25.95 -26.19
N TYR A 7 -1.48 25.56 -27.47
CA TYR A 7 -0.68 24.39 -27.88
C TYR A 7 0.74 24.33 -27.28
N ASN A 8 1.43 25.48 -27.18
CA ASN A 8 2.79 25.55 -26.63
C ASN A 8 2.83 25.51 -25.09
N GLU A 9 1.70 25.79 -24.44
CA GLU A 9 1.54 25.83 -22.98
C GLU A 9 0.92 24.53 -22.45
N THR A 10 0.08 23.88 -23.26
CA THR A 10 -0.53 22.59 -22.96
C THR A 10 0.56 21.52 -22.89
N LYS A 11 0.77 20.97 -21.69
CA LYS A 11 1.71 19.86 -21.50
C LYS A 11 1.20 18.63 -22.24
N ALA A 12 2.05 18.06 -23.08
CA ALA A 12 1.79 16.77 -23.70
C ALA A 12 1.53 15.70 -22.61
N ILE A 13 0.66 14.73 -22.91
CA ILE A 13 0.46 13.58 -22.04
C ILE A 13 1.76 12.77 -22.03
N THR A 14 2.56 12.94 -20.97
CA THR A 14 3.70 12.06 -20.70
C THR A 14 3.24 10.82 -19.95
N GLU A 15 3.75 9.65 -20.33
CA GLU A 15 3.55 8.43 -19.55
C GLU A 15 3.98 8.66 -18.10
N ARG A 16 3.06 8.39 -17.17
CA ARG A 16 3.37 8.51 -15.75
C ARG A 16 4.27 7.33 -15.37
N PRO A 17 5.43 7.57 -14.72
CA PRO A 17 6.28 6.49 -14.27
C PRO A 17 5.48 5.58 -13.33
N LYS A 18 5.54 4.27 -13.59
CA LYS A 18 4.92 3.21 -12.78
C LYS A 18 6.01 2.45 -12.07
N ILE A 19 5.74 2.03 -10.85
CA ILE A 19 6.57 1.09 -10.10
C ILE A 19 5.95 -0.30 -10.20
N PRO A 20 6.71 -1.36 -10.52
CA PRO A 20 6.17 -2.72 -10.60
C PRO A 20 5.89 -3.30 -9.21
N ALA A 21 5.04 -4.33 -9.13
CA ALA A 21 4.94 -5.14 -7.92
C ALA A 21 6.29 -5.79 -7.59
N GLY A 22 6.62 -5.87 -6.31
CA GLY A 22 7.97 -6.26 -5.91
C GLY A 22 8.29 -5.86 -4.48
N GLY A 23 9.51 -6.17 -4.07
CA GLY A 23 10.08 -5.76 -2.80
C GLY A 23 11.06 -4.61 -2.98
N TYR A 24 10.92 -3.57 -2.15
CA TYR A 24 11.75 -2.37 -2.23
C TYR A 24 12.21 -1.94 -0.84
N ILE A 25 13.39 -1.33 -0.75
CA ILE A 25 13.84 -0.69 0.49
C ILE A 25 13.30 0.73 0.51
N ALA A 26 12.65 1.09 1.62
CA ALA A 26 11.99 2.35 1.81
C ALA A 26 12.41 3.02 3.12
N THR A 27 12.21 4.33 3.19
CA THR A 27 12.33 5.11 4.42
C THR A 27 10.97 5.68 4.79
N ILE A 28 10.56 5.49 6.04
CA ILE A 28 9.33 6.07 6.56
C ILE A 28 9.51 7.60 6.68
N LYS A 29 8.63 8.35 6.02
CA LYS A 29 8.65 9.82 5.97
C LYS A 29 7.75 10.44 7.04
N LYS A 30 6.64 9.79 7.37
CA LYS A 30 5.67 10.20 8.39
C LYS A 30 4.84 8.99 8.80
N ALA A 31 4.44 8.93 10.06
CA ALA A 31 3.35 8.06 10.49
C ALA A 31 2.37 8.89 11.32
N GLU A 32 1.08 8.61 11.18
CA GLU A 32 0.01 9.27 11.93
C GLU A 32 -1.19 8.33 12.07
N VAL A 33 -1.84 8.36 13.22
CA VAL A 33 -3.15 7.71 13.41
C VAL A 33 -4.23 8.64 12.88
N LYS A 34 -5.14 8.10 12.07
CA LYS A 34 -6.32 8.80 11.58
C LYS A 34 -7.58 8.02 11.90
N GLU A 35 -8.58 8.75 12.36
CA GLU A 35 -9.93 8.25 12.52
C GLU A 35 -10.68 8.32 11.19
N TYR A 36 -11.45 7.27 10.92
CA TYR A 36 -12.30 7.12 9.76
C TYR A 36 -13.70 6.72 10.23
N SER A 37 -14.73 7.17 9.54
CA SER A 37 -16.10 6.76 9.80
C SER A 37 -16.51 5.63 8.84
N GLY A 38 -17.01 4.52 9.39
CA GLY A 38 -17.66 3.41 8.67
C GLY A 38 -19.16 3.30 9.03
N GLN A 39 -19.90 2.33 8.46
CA GLN A 39 -21.32 2.16 8.83
C GLN A 39 -21.48 1.66 10.28
N ASN A 40 -20.52 0.89 10.79
CA ASN A 40 -20.50 0.28 12.12
C ASN A 40 -19.76 1.14 13.16
N GLY A 41 -19.47 2.40 12.84
CA GLY A 41 -18.83 3.36 13.74
C GLY A 41 -17.47 3.83 13.27
N ASN A 42 -16.79 4.57 14.15
CA ASN A 42 -15.47 5.10 13.85
C ASN A 42 -14.40 4.05 14.09
N TYR A 43 -13.40 4.02 13.21
CA TYR A 43 -12.24 3.14 13.31
C TYR A 43 -10.96 3.90 13.01
N GLU A 44 -9.86 3.46 13.59
CA GLU A 44 -8.56 4.11 13.43
C GLU A 44 -7.67 3.34 12.46
N ARG A 45 -6.90 4.08 11.65
CA ARG A 45 -5.82 3.53 10.84
C ARG A 45 -4.53 4.28 11.11
N LEU A 46 -3.46 3.52 11.31
CA LEU A 46 -2.10 4.01 11.26
C LEU A 46 -1.68 4.17 9.79
N GLU A 47 -1.60 5.42 9.34
CA GLU A 47 -1.09 5.77 8.02
C GLU A 47 0.42 5.99 8.07
N ILE A 48 1.17 5.11 7.41
CA ILE A 48 2.63 5.17 7.33
C ILE A 48 3.01 5.62 5.93
N SER A 49 3.37 6.90 5.82
CA SER A 49 3.94 7.46 4.59
C SER A 49 5.39 7.04 4.46
N PHE A 50 5.76 6.50 3.30
CA PHE A 50 7.12 6.07 2.99
C PHE A 50 7.53 6.52 1.59
N ASP A 51 8.83 6.51 1.33
CA ASP A 51 9.38 6.66 -0.02
C ASP A 51 10.48 5.62 -0.27
N ILE A 52 10.71 5.29 -1.54
CA ILE A 52 11.73 4.33 -1.95
C ILE A 52 13.12 4.94 -1.72
N ALA A 53 13.96 4.24 -0.98
CA ALA A 53 15.24 4.75 -0.50
C ALA A 53 16.40 4.51 -1.49
N GLU A 54 16.34 3.42 -2.25
CA GLU A 54 17.41 2.95 -3.14
C GLU A 54 16.88 2.20 -4.37
N GLY A 55 17.78 1.92 -5.32
CA GLY A 55 17.47 1.27 -6.57
C GLY A 55 16.93 2.22 -7.65
N GLU A 56 16.44 1.64 -8.74
CA GLU A 56 15.92 2.35 -9.92
C GLU A 56 14.76 3.29 -9.57
N TYR A 57 13.92 2.90 -8.61
CA TYR A 57 12.73 3.65 -8.21
C TYR A 57 12.98 4.59 -7.02
N LYS A 58 14.23 4.93 -6.71
CA LYS A 58 14.54 5.85 -5.62
C LYS A 58 13.76 7.17 -5.76
N ASP A 59 13.25 7.65 -4.63
CA ASP A 59 12.43 8.88 -4.53
C ASP A 59 11.16 8.86 -5.39
N PHE A 60 10.65 7.68 -5.79
CA PHE A 60 9.49 7.55 -6.68
C PHE A 60 8.27 8.35 -6.21
N TYR A 61 7.89 8.23 -4.95
CA TYR A 61 6.70 8.91 -4.43
C TYR A 61 6.93 10.41 -4.22
N ALA A 62 8.14 10.82 -3.82
CA ALA A 62 8.49 12.24 -3.75
C ALA A 62 8.52 12.89 -5.14
N ASN A 63 9.08 12.21 -6.14
CA ASN A 63 9.07 12.66 -7.52
C ASN A 63 7.64 12.79 -8.05
N ASN A 64 6.80 11.79 -7.78
CA ASN A 64 5.38 11.86 -8.12
C ASN A 64 4.69 13.06 -7.47
N TYR A 65 4.90 13.28 -6.17
CA TYR A 65 4.31 14.40 -5.43
C TYR A 65 4.78 15.76 -5.98
N ARG A 66 6.08 15.92 -6.27
CA ARG A 66 6.65 17.15 -6.85
C ARG A 66 6.07 17.45 -8.24
N ALA A 67 5.83 16.41 -9.05
CA ALA A 67 5.30 16.54 -10.40
C ALA A 67 3.78 16.85 -10.45
N GLN A 68 3.05 16.70 -9.35
CA GLN A 68 1.64 17.08 -9.28
C GLN A 68 1.50 18.60 -9.37
N ASN A 69 0.62 19.05 -10.28
CA ASN A 69 0.34 20.48 -10.51
C ASN A 69 -1.00 20.92 -9.88
N ASP A 70 -1.77 19.99 -9.32
CA ASP A 70 -3.01 20.29 -8.61
C ASP A 70 -2.73 21.00 -7.27
N GLU A 71 -3.62 21.91 -6.86
CA GLU A 71 -3.56 22.55 -5.54
C GLU A 71 -3.68 21.53 -4.39
N ASN A 72 -4.41 20.44 -4.63
CA ASN A 72 -4.61 19.36 -3.66
C ASN A 72 -3.65 18.18 -3.92
N LYS A 73 -2.34 18.43 -3.76
CA LYS A 73 -1.30 17.40 -3.95
C LYS A 73 -1.46 16.27 -2.93
N LYS A 74 -1.47 15.03 -3.42
CA LYS A 74 -1.62 13.82 -2.58
C LYS A 74 -0.37 12.97 -2.59
N TRP A 75 0.14 12.65 -1.41
CA TRP A 75 1.19 11.65 -1.25
C TRP A 75 0.62 10.25 -1.51
N LYS A 76 1.27 9.47 -2.40
CA LYS A 76 0.76 8.16 -2.83
C LYS A 76 1.45 6.97 -2.17
N GLY A 77 2.61 7.17 -1.55
CA GLY A 77 3.34 6.12 -0.83
C GLY A 77 2.87 5.99 0.60
N VAL A 78 1.66 5.47 0.82
CA VAL A 78 1.07 5.30 2.15
C VAL A 78 0.67 3.85 2.37
N LEU A 79 1.27 3.20 3.37
CA LEU A 79 0.76 1.95 3.92
C LEU A 79 -0.27 2.26 5.00
N ARG A 80 -1.42 1.59 4.96
CA ARG A 80 -2.47 1.76 5.97
C ARG A 80 -2.62 0.48 6.76
N LEU A 81 -2.52 0.59 8.08
CA LEU A 81 -2.75 -0.52 9.00
C LEU A 81 -3.94 -0.17 9.88
N THR A 82 -4.91 -1.08 10.00
CA THR A 82 -5.98 -0.94 10.99
C THR A 82 -5.37 -0.98 12.38
N VAL A 83 -5.73 -0.03 13.24
CA VAL A 83 -5.40 -0.07 14.66
C VAL A 83 -6.36 -1.08 15.31
N PRO A 84 -5.85 -2.14 15.96
CA PRO A 84 -6.69 -3.11 16.65
C PRO A 84 -7.63 -2.46 17.67
N SER A 85 -8.90 -2.86 17.66
CA SER A 85 -9.96 -2.38 18.56
C SER A 85 -10.08 -3.19 19.84
N ASP A 86 -9.40 -4.36 19.91
CA ASP A 86 -9.52 -5.31 21.02
C ASP A 86 -10.94 -5.86 21.24
N ASP A 87 -11.80 -5.83 20.20
CA ASP A 87 -13.19 -6.29 20.28
C ASP A 87 -13.37 -7.82 20.24
N GLY A 88 -12.27 -8.57 20.03
CA GLY A 88 -12.27 -10.03 20.02
C GLY A 88 -12.86 -10.68 18.77
N THR A 89 -13.18 -9.90 17.74
CA THR A 89 -13.62 -10.42 16.44
C THR A 89 -12.48 -11.07 15.66
N ASP A 90 -12.81 -11.92 14.69
CA ASP A 90 -11.82 -12.48 13.77
C ASP A 90 -11.10 -11.38 12.96
N TYR A 91 -11.81 -10.28 12.67
CA TYR A 91 -11.24 -9.11 12.03
C TYR A 91 -10.18 -8.43 12.91
N ASP A 92 -10.47 -8.20 14.19
CA ASP A 92 -9.51 -7.67 15.16
C ASP A 92 -8.31 -8.60 15.33
N ALA A 93 -8.52 -9.92 15.40
CA ALA A 93 -7.45 -10.90 15.45
C ALA A 93 -6.52 -10.82 14.21
N PHE A 94 -7.10 -10.60 13.02
CA PHE A 94 -6.34 -10.38 11.79
C PHE A 94 -5.60 -9.03 11.82
N ALA A 95 -6.26 -7.95 12.24
CA ALA A 95 -5.67 -6.62 12.38
C ALA A 95 -4.46 -6.64 13.32
N LYS A 96 -4.56 -7.30 14.48
CA LYS A 96 -3.46 -7.52 15.44
C LYS A 96 -2.27 -8.21 14.82
N ARG A 97 -2.50 -9.32 14.11
CA ARG A 97 -1.45 -10.07 13.42
C ARG A 97 -0.76 -9.20 12.38
N LYS A 98 -1.55 -8.51 11.55
CA LYS A 98 -1.01 -7.65 10.49
C LYS A 98 -0.22 -6.47 11.07
N PHE A 99 -0.77 -5.79 12.07
CA PHE A 99 -0.10 -4.68 12.76
C PHE A 99 1.24 -5.14 13.34
N LYS A 100 1.24 -6.23 14.11
CA LYS A 100 2.44 -6.80 14.72
C LYS A 100 3.49 -7.17 13.68
N THR A 101 3.11 -7.86 12.60
CA THR A 101 4.04 -8.23 11.52
C THR A 101 4.72 -7.01 10.90
N ASN A 102 3.98 -5.93 10.67
CA ASN A 102 4.53 -4.72 10.06
C ASN A 102 5.46 -3.95 11.01
N ILE A 103 5.13 -3.88 12.30
CA ILE A 103 5.98 -3.24 13.30
C ILE A 103 7.26 -4.05 13.53
N LEU A 104 7.17 -5.38 13.64
CA LEU A 104 8.36 -6.25 13.75
C LEU A 104 9.30 -6.05 12.57
N ALA A 105 8.78 -5.96 11.34
CA ALA A 105 9.60 -5.67 10.17
C ALA A 105 10.38 -4.35 10.27
N VAL A 106 9.82 -3.33 10.94
CA VAL A 106 10.51 -2.07 11.22
C VAL A 106 11.57 -2.28 12.31
N GLU A 107 11.26 -2.97 13.40
CA GLU A 107 12.24 -3.28 14.46
C GLU A 107 13.43 -4.09 13.91
N ASP A 108 13.18 -5.16 13.17
CA ASP A 108 14.19 -6.02 12.55
C ASP A 108 15.10 -5.23 11.59
N SER A 109 14.57 -4.20 10.94
CA SER A 109 15.33 -3.36 10.00
C SER A 109 16.14 -2.25 10.67
N ASN A 110 15.94 -1.98 11.96
CA ASN A 110 16.54 -0.85 12.66
C ASN A 110 17.06 -1.29 14.03
N SER A 111 18.31 -1.75 14.08
CA SER A 111 18.94 -2.20 15.33
C SER A 111 18.83 -1.17 16.45
N GLY A 112 18.39 -1.60 17.63
CA GLY A 112 18.20 -0.75 18.81
C GLY A 112 16.90 0.05 18.81
N TYR A 113 16.06 -0.07 17.78
CA TYR A 113 14.69 0.44 17.83
C TYR A 113 13.75 -0.62 18.41
N HIS A 114 12.94 -0.20 19.37
CA HIS A 114 11.81 -0.97 19.87
C HIS A 114 10.55 -0.13 19.83
N TRP A 115 9.45 -0.78 19.43
CA TRP A 115 8.14 -0.15 19.40
C TRP A 115 7.63 0.09 20.81
N ASP A 116 7.31 1.34 21.08
CA ASP A 116 6.82 1.83 22.37
C ASP A 116 5.47 2.53 22.24
N TRP A 117 4.73 2.22 21.19
CA TRP A 117 3.42 2.79 20.89
C TRP A 117 3.43 4.30 20.54
N ASP A 118 4.58 4.86 20.17
CA ASP A 118 4.70 6.23 19.64
C ASP A 118 4.97 6.22 18.13
N GLU A 119 3.92 6.43 17.32
CA GLU A 119 4.00 6.39 15.86
C GLU A 119 4.97 7.41 15.27
N ARG A 120 5.22 8.52 15.98
CA ARG A 120 6.13 9.56 15.52
C ARG A 120 7.57 9.04 15.43
N LYS A 121 7.94 8.02 16.23
CA LYS A 121 9.26 7.40 16.24
C LYS A 121 9.51 6.46 15.04
N LEU A 122 8.48 6.16 14.26
CA LEU A 122 8.61 5.45 12.98
C LEU A 122 9.26 6.34 11.92
N LYS A 123 9.17 7.67 12.05
CA LYS A 123 9.77 8.60 11.09
C LYS A 123 11.29 8.40 11.01
N GLY A 124 11.79 8.27 9.78
CA GLY A 124 13.20 8.08 9.47
C GLY A 124 13.68 6.63 9.54
N LYS A 125 12.84 5.68 9.98
CA LYS A 125 13.20 4.26 10.01
C LYS A 125 13.26 3.66 8.61
N ALA A 126 14.22 2.76 8.39
CA ALA A 126 14.34 1.98 7.17
C ALA A 126 13.43 0.76 7.24
N VAL A 127 12.83 0.34 6.13
CA VAL A 127 11.95 -0.84 6.08
C VAL A 127 11.92 -1.42 4.68
N GLY A 128 11.69 -2.72 4.55
CA GLY A 128 11.31 -3.32 3.27
C GLY A 128 9.81 -3.14 3.04
N ILE A 129 9.39 -2.61 1.88
CA ILE A 129 7.99 -2.54 1.46
C ILE A 129 7.72 -3.54 0.34
N LEU A 130 6.64 -4.32 0.50
CA LEU A 130 6.10 -5.18 -0.55
C LEU A 130 4.98 -4.44 -1.28
N LEU A 131 5.10 -4.34 -2.60
CA LEU A 131 4.08 -3.82 -3.48
C LEU A 131 3.39 -4.95 -4.22
N GLN A 132 2.06 -4.92 -4.27
CA GLN A 132 1.20 -5.89 -4.94
C GLN A 132 0.46 -5.19 -6.07
N ASN A 133 0.33 -5.82 -7.25
CA ASN A 133 -0.53 -5.28 -8.29
C ASN A 133 -2.00 -5.46 -7.89
N ARG A 134 -2.75 -4.35 -7.92
CA ARG A 134 -4.19 -4.35 -7.77
C ARG A 134 -4.82 -3.75 -9.01
N GLU A 135 -5.88 -4.40 -9.49
CA GLU A 135 -6.72 -3.85 -10.53
C GLU A 135 -7.63 -2.78 -9.91
N TRP A 136 -7.81 -1.67 -10.62
CA TRP A 136 -8.69 -0.58 -10.23
C TRP A 136 -9.66 -0.30 -11.37
N SER A 137 -10.86 0.15 -11.00
CA SER A 137 -11.89 0.62 -11.92
C SER A 137 -12.40 1.95 -11.41
N PHE A 138 -12.40 2.97 -12.27
CA PHE A 138 -12.90 4.29 -11.94
C PHE A 138 -13.47 4.95 -13.20
N ASN A 139 -14.72 5.40 -13.13
CA ASN A 139 -15.43 6.06 -14.24
C ASN A 139 -15.34 5.30 -15.57
N GLY A 140 -15.47 3.97 -15.55
CA GLY A 140 -15.42 3.12 -16.74
C GLY A 140 -14.02 2.84 -17.28
N MET A 141 -12.96 3.38 -16.66
CA MET A 141 -11.57 3.01 -16.95
C MET A 141 -11.10 1.93 -15.99
N THR A 142 -10.41 0.92 -16.51
CA THR A 142 -9.73 -0.09 -15.69
C THR A 142 -8.23 -0.03 -15.88
N GLY A 143 -7.48 -0.53 -14.89
CA GLY A 143 -6.04 -0.66 -15.01
C GLY A 143 -5.43 -1.35 -13.81
N TRP A 144 -4.12 -1.57 -13.87
CA TRP A 144 -3.36 -2.18 -12.79
C TRP A 144 -2.39 -1.17 -12.19
N THR A 145 -2.24 -1.21 -10.86
CA THR A 145 -1.26 -0.40 -10.13
C THR A 145 -0.66 -1.19 -8.99
N ALA A 146 0.66 -1.04 -8.79
CA ALA A 146 1.32 -1.58 -7.62
C ALA A 146 0.93 -0.73 -6.39
N GLN A 147 0.39 -1.38 -5.36
CA GLN A 147 -0.03 -0.77 -4.10
C GLN A 147 0.71 -1.38 -2.91
N PRO A 148 0.92 -0.62 -1.81
CA PRO A 148 1.54 -1.13 -0.60
C PRO A 148 0.73 -2.28 0.00
N TYR A 149 1.31 -3.46 0.10
CA TYR A 149 0.68 -4.63 0.72
C TYR A 149 1.01 -4.72 2.22
N GLY A 150 2.29 -4.55 2.54
CA GLY A 150 2.83 -4.64 3.89
C GLY A 150 4.35 -4.57 3.91
N PHE A 151 4.90 -4.50 5.10
CA PHE A 151 6.34 -4.42 5.35
C PHE A 151 6.98 -5.80 5.55
N THR A 152 8.29 -5.83 5.31
CA THR A 152 9.22 -6.91 5.61
C THR A 152 10.56 -6.30 6.01
N SER A 153 11.52 -7.12 6.49
CA SER A 153 12.81 -6.58 6.89
C SER A 153 13.62 -6.10 5.68
N VAL A 154 14.44 -5.07 5.86
CA VAL A 154 15.38 -4.58 4.84
C VAL A 154 16.30 -5.71 4.37
N GLU A 155 16.75 -6.57 5.29
CA GLU A 155 17.56 -7.74 4.98
C GLU A 155 16.83 -8.73 4.06
N SER A 156 15.55 -9.01 4.32
CA SER A 156 14.74 -9.90 3.46
C SER A 156 14.64 -9.40 2.02
N ILE A 157 14.57 -8.08 1.82
CA ILE A 157 14.60 -7.48 0.48
C ILE A 157 15.97 -7.65 -0.16
N LYS A 158 17.06 -7.35 0.55
CA LYS A 158 18.44 -7.48 0.03
C LYS A 158 18.80 -8.90 -0.35
N GLU A 159 18.36 -9.86 0.44
CA GLU A 159 18.60 -11.28 0.20
C GLU A 159 17.62 -11.90 -0.81
N GLY A 160 16.61 -11.16 -1.27
CA GLY A 160 15.57 -11.69 -2.13
C GLY A 160 14.66 -12.72 -1.45
N LYS A 161 14.67 -12.80 -0.11
CA LYS A 161 13.87 -13.73 0.70
C LYS A 161 12.47 -13.18 0.96
N PHE A 162 11.80 -12.68 -0.08
CA PHE A 162 10.43 -12.22 0.00
C PHE A 162 9.57 -12.89 -1.07
N LYS A 163 8.26 -12.95 -0.81
CA LYS A 163 7.27 -13.39 -1.78
C LYS A 163 6.46 -12.18 -2.19
N VAL A 164 6.46 -11.88 -3.50
CA VAL A 164 5.55 -10.87 -4.04
C VAL A 164 4.13 -11.44 -3.92
N PRO A 165 3.20 -10.72 -3.25
CA PRO A 165 1.81 -11.15 -3.17
C PRO A 165 1.22 -11.31 -4.58
N LYS A 166 0.36 -12.31 -4.77
CA LYS A 166 -0.31 -12.54 -6.05
C LYS A 166 -1.12 -11.31 -6.47
N ASP A 167 -1.19 -11.05 -7.76
CA ASP A 167 -2.00 -9.98 -8.33
C ASP A 167 -3.46 -10.11 -7.88
N LYS A 168 -4.07 -8.98 -7.49
CA LYS A 168 -5.44 -8.93 -7.00
C LYS A 168 -6.34 -8.25 -8.05
N PRO A 169 -7.04 -9.02 -8.90
CA PRO A 169 -8.01 -8.47 -9.84
C PRO A 169 -9.24 -7.94 -9.09
N LEU A 170 -10.04 -7.10 -9.76
CA LEU A 170 -11.33 -6.70 -9.24
C LEU A 170 -12.26 -7.90 -9.19
N LYS A 171 -13.03 -8.04 -8.11
CA LYS A 171 -14.14 -9.00 -8.07
C LYS A 171 -15.26 -8.49 -8.99
N ASN A 172 -15.17 -8.78 -10.28
CA ASN A 172 -16.31 -8.62 -11.17
C ASN A 172 -17.34 -9.72 -10.83
N GLY A 173 -18.51 -9.33 -10.34
CA GLY A 173 -19.65 -10.23 -10.24
C GLY A 173 -20.06 -10.69 -11.63
N GLY A 174 -19.73 -11.94 -12.00
CA GLY A 174 -20.18 -12.55 -13.25
C GLY A 174 -19.22 -13.58 -13.87
N SER A 175 -19.31 -14.82 -13.39
CA SER A 175 -19.11 -16.12 -14.06
C SER A 175 -18.10 -16.26 -15.22
N ALA A 176 -17.01 -17.00 -14.98
CA ALA A 176 -16.85 -18.40 -15.42
C ALA A 176 -15.38 -18.85 -15.29
N ALA A 177 -15.08 -19.71 -14.32
CA ALA A 177 -13.89 -20.56 -14.36
C ALA A 177 -14.35 -22.02 -14.42
N PRO A 178 -13.84 -22.85 -15.36
CA PRO A 178 -14.13 -24.27 -15.36
C PRO A 178 -13.41 -24.94 -14.20
N SER A 179 -14.14 -25.83 -13.55
CA SER A 179 -13.74 -26.65 -12.40
C SER A 179 -12.64 -27.66 -12.72
N ALA A 180 -11.64 -27.78 -11.84
CA ALA A 180 -11.00 -29.07 -11.51
C ALA A 180 -10.22 -29.03 -10.16
N SER A 181 -10.88 -29.60 -9.14
CA SER A 181 -10.35 -30.46 -8.06
C SER A 181 -9.51 -29.91 -6.89
N PRO A 182 -9.58 -30.57 -5.70
CA PRO A 182 -9.82 -29.86 -4.45
C PRO A 182 -8.70 -30.02 -3.39
N ARG A 183 -8.84 -29.18 -2.35
CA ARG A 183 -8.38 -29.37 -0.96
C ARG A 183 -7.00 -28.79 -0.61
N GLN A 184 -7.01 -27.50 -0.29
CA GLN A 184 -6.35 -26.97 0.90
C GLN A 184 -7.16 -25.77 1.40
N ALA A 185 -7.38 -25.70 2.71
CA ALA A 185 -8.25 -24.75 3.39
C ALA A 185 -8.15 -23.34 2.80
N ASN A 186 -9.20 -22.93 2.09
CA ASN A 186 -9.37 -21.56 1.61
C ASN A 186 -9.55 -20.66 2.84
N PHE A 187 -8.46 -20.02 3.26
CA PHE A 187 -8.55 -18.75 3.95
C PHE A 187 -9.03 -17.73 2.90
N GLU A 188 -10.32 -17.41 2.90
CA GLU A 188 -10.82 -16.24 2.17
C GLU A 188 -10.22 -15.01 2.85
N GLU A 189 -9.15 -14.46 2.25
CA GLU A 189 -8.63 -13.14 2.61
C GLU A 189 -9.70 -12.11 2.23
N ILE A 190 -10.52 -11.73 3.22
CA ILE A 190 -11.55 -10.72 3.03
C ILE A 190 -10.86 -9.46 2.49
N GLY A 191 -11.30 -9.03 1.31
CA GLY A 191 -10.78 -7.81 0.71
C GLY A 191 -11.24 -6.61 1.52
N ASP A 192 -10.31 -5.69 1.76
CA ASP A 192 -10.55 -4.40 2.43
C ASP A 192 -11.69 -3.57 1.79
N ASP A 193 -12.06 -3.85 0.53
CA ASP A 193 -13.17 -3.21 -0.19
C ASP A 193 -14.53 -3.94 -0.06
N ASP A 194 -14.55 -5.10 0.61
CA ASP A 194 -15.70 -6.01 0.70
C ASP A 194 -16.01 -6.39 2.16
N LEU A 195 -15.41 -5.68 3.12
CA LEU A 195 -15.92 -5.68 4.48
C LEU A 195 -17.07 -4.66 4.52
N PRO A 196 -18.28 -5.08 4.93
CA PRO A 196 -19.31 -4.12 5.29
C PRO A 196 -18.82 -3.40 6.54
N PHE A 197 -18.10 -2.29 6.33
CA PHE A 197 -17.94 -1.28 7.38
C PHE A 197 -19.31 -0.76 7.66
#